data_AF-A0A5X9FEX7-F1
#
_entry.id   AF-A0A5X9FEX7-F1
#
_cell.length_a   1.000
_cell.length_b   1.000
_cell.length_c   1.000
_cell.angle_alpha   90.00
_cell.angle_beta   90.00
_cell.angle_gamma   90.00
#
_symmetry.space_group_name_H-M   'P 1'
#
loop_
_entity.id
_entity.type
_entity.pdbx_description
1 polymer ?
#
loop_
_entity_poly.entity_id
_entity_poly.type
_entity_poly.pdbx_seq_one_letter_code
_entity_poly.pdbx_strand_id
1 'polypeptide(L)'
;MIEGYVVYNSIFLLALLFGFMKNYCLRKYFLLCLFLVLWVPLATRYGIGRDYFSYVDIYKNVLVTRDGIEVGFYYLNYLLAYFGFHYQSIFILTSFITVYLSVKSFDREYTIVSIILFGVLVYLQAFSIVRQMLAVAVCLYSCSLWNKGVKIKAIIFLMLAPLFHYSAAIIFILAIISRYVKIDTFKCFAMLGLSLIFVFVFNGIDFIFSNPILLNSKYGYYVTSAFNRPTEIGSGIGVAIALFLPFLIFMKASKIYK
;
A
#
# COMPACT_ATOMS: atom_id res chain seq x y z
N MET A 1 12.43 -20.95 -6.81
CA MET A 1 12.53 -19.58 -7.38
C MET A 1 11.72 -19.45 -8.67
N ILE A 2 11.87 -20.37 -9.63
CA ILE A 2 11.13 -20.35 -10.91
C ILE A 2 9.62 -20.53 -10.73
N GLU A 3 9.18 -21.46 -9.88
CA GLU A 3 7.76 -21.71 -9.62
C GLU A 3 7.01 -20.47 -9.12
N GLY A 4 7.58 -19.75 -8.15
CA GLY A 4 7.01 -18.50 -7.65
C GLY A 4 6.88 -17.45 -8.75
N TYR A 5 7.89 -17.32 -9.61
CA TYR A 5 7.83 -16.41 -10.77
C TYR A 5 6.71 -16.79 -11.73
N VAL A 6 6.58 -18.07 -12.08
CA VAL A 6 5.51 -18.57 -12.96
C VAL A 6 4.13 -18.28 -12.36
N VAL A 7 3.95 -18.54 -11.05
CA VAL A 7 2.68 -18.29 -10.36
C VAL A 7 2.32 -16.81 -10.38
N TYR A 8 3.23 -15.90 -10.00
CA TYR A 8 2.95 -14.46 -9.98
C TYR A 8 2.65 -13.90 -11.37
N ASN A 9 3.40 -14.31 -12.39
CA ASN A 9 3.13 -13.88 -13.76
C ASN A 9 1.80 -14.44 -14.28
N SER A 10 1.46 -15.69 -13.94
CA SER A 10 0.18 -16.28 -14.32
C SER A 10 -1.00 -15.53 -13.69
N ILE A 11 -0.91 -15.20 -12.40
CA ILE A 11 -1.92 -14.38 -11.70
C ILE A 11 -2.09 -13.04 -12.42
N PHE A 12 -0.98 -12.38 -12.74
CA PHE A 12 -1.01 -11.06 -13.37
C PHE A 12 -1.58 -11.09 -14.80
N LEU A 13 -1.16 -12.06 -15.62
CA LEU A 13 -1.68 -12.25 -16.98
C LEU A 13 -3.19 -12.55 -16.96
N LEU A 14 -3.64 -13.42 -16.06
CA LEU A 14 -5.07 -13.71 -15.89
C LEU A 14 -5.85 -12.49 -15.40
N ALA A 15 -5.29 -11.69 -14.49
CA ALA A 15 -5.91 -10.44 -14.05
C ALA A 15 -6.07 -9.46 -15.22
N LEU A 16 -5.05 -9.31 -16.07
CA LEU A 16 -5.13 -8.49 -17.29
C LEU A 16 -6.19 -9.02 -18.26
N LEU A 17 -6.21 -10.34 -18.50
CA LEU A 17 -7.19 -10.99 -19.36
C LEU A 17 -8.62 -10.74 -18.86
N PHE A 18 -8.93 -11.02 -17.60
CA PHE A 18 -10.27 -10.81 -17.05
C PHE A 18 -10.63 -9.31 -16.98
N GLY A 19 -9.65 -8.46 -16.68
CA GLY A 19 -9.79 -7.01 -16.71
C GLY A 19 -10.14 -6.47 -18.09
N PHE A 20 -9.60 -7.06 -19.16
CA PHE A 20 -9.91 -6.75 -20.55
C PHE A 20 -11.29 -7.29 -20.94
N MET A 21 -11.54 -8.59 -20.70
CA MET A 21 -12.76 -9.28 -21.11
C MET A 21 -14.04 -8.71 -20.50
N LYS A 22 -13.97 -8.12 -19.30
CA LYS A 22 -15.13 -7.48 -18.66
C LYS A 22 -15.77 -6.37 -19.50
N ASN A 23 -15.03 -5.79 -20.45
CA ASN A 23 -15.51 -4.72 -21.33
C ASN A 23 -16.31 -5.25 -22.53
N TYR A 24 -16.17 -6.53 -22.87
CA TYR A 24 -16.76 -7.12 -24.08
C TYR A 24 -17.96 -8.04 -23.78
N CYS A 25 -17.92 -8.85 -22.72
CA CYS A 25 -18.99 -9.78 -22.38
C CYS A 25 -19.11 -9.99 -20.87
N LEU A 26 -20.30 -10.37 -20.38
CA LEU A 26 -20.51 -10.95 -19.04
C LEU A 26 -19.80 -10.22 -17.88
N ARG A 27 -19.82 -8.87 -17.90
CA ARG A 27 -19.04 -7.99 -17.00
C ARG A 27 -19.00 -8.45 -15.54
N LYS A 28 -20.15 -8.83 -14.96
CA LYS A 28 -20.23 -9.25 -13.55
C LYS A 28 -19.39 -10.50 -13.26
N TYR A 29 -19.35 -11.45 -14.18
CA TYR A 29 -18.60 -12.70 -14.04
C TYR A 29 -17.10 -12.46 -14.20
N PHE A 30 -16.68 -11.67 -15.19
CA PHE A 30 -15.25 -11.34 -15.36
C PHE A 30 -14.72 -10.44 -14.24
N LEU A 31 -15.55 -9.58 -13.65
CA LEU A 31 -15.18 -8.86 -12.42
C LEU A 31 -15.00 -9.81 -11.24
N LEU A 32 -15.85 -10.83 -11.11
CA LEU A 32 -15.69 -11.86 -10.10
C LEU A 32 -14.42 -12.68 -10.36
N CYS A 33 -14.14 -13.10 -11.59
CA CYS A 33 -12.90 -13.80 -11.95
C CYS A 33 -11.65 -12.95 -11.67
N LEU A 34 -11.67 -11.66 -12.02
CA LEU A 34 -10.60 -10.71 -11.69
C LEU A 34 -10.40 -10.61 -10.17
N PHE A 35 -11.48 -10.49 -9.41
CA PHE A 35 -11.41 -10.45 -7.95
C PHE A 35 -10.81 -11.74 -7.40
N LEU A 36 -11.30 -12.91 -7.82
CA LEU A 36 -10.87 -14.21 -7.32
C LEU A 36 -9.40 -14.51 -7.66
N VAL A 37 -8.95 -14.21 -8.89
CA VAL A 37 -7.56 -14.49 -9.29
C VAL A 37 -6.56 -13.66 -8.48
N LEU A 38 -6.95 -12.46 -8.04
CA LEU A 38 -6.13 -11.63 -7.17
C LEU A 38 -6.27 -12.08 -5.70
N TRP A 39 -7.49 -12.29 -5.22
CA TRP A 39 -7.77 -12.54 -3.81
C TRP A 39 -7.31 -13.91 -3.33
N VAL A 40 -7.60 -14.99 -4.07
CA VAL A 40 -7.33 -16.36 -3.62
C VAL A 40 -5.85 -16.58 -3.27
N PRO A 41 -4.87 -16.18 -4.10
CA PRO A 41 -3.46 -16.34 -3.75
C PRO A 41 -3.04 -15.55 -2.50
N LEU A 42 -3.57 -14.34 -2.30
CA LEU A 42 -3.30 -13.54 -1.09
C LEU A 42 -3.94 -14.15 0.16
N ALA A 43 -5.12 -14.75 0.01
CA ALA A 43 -5.91 -15.32 1.10
C ALA A 43 -5.39 -16.68 1.57
N THR A 44 -4.82 -17.48 0.66
CA THR A 44 -4.38 -18.86 0.92
C THR A 44 -2.88 -19.01 1.16
N ARG A 45 -2.11 -17.93 1.03
CA ARG A 45 -0.67 -17.94 1.27
C ARG A 45 -0.31 -18.46 2.67
N TYR A 46 0.84 -19.11 2.75
CA TYR A 46 1.46 -19.56 3.99
C TYR A 46 2.96 -19.25 3.96
N GLY A 47 3.49 -18.57 4.98
CA GLY A 47 4.91 -18.27 5.09
C GLY A 47 5.47 -17.30 4.04
N ILE A 48 4.61 -16.70 3.20
CA ILE A 48 5.02 -15.77 2.15
C ILE A 48 4.96 -14.34 2.67
N GLY A 49 6.07 -13.61 2.50
CA GLY A 49 6.17 -12.19 2.81
C GLY A 49 6.88 -11.92 4.14
N ARG A 50 7.58 -10.79 4.20
CA ARG A 50 8.51 -10.46 5.29
C ARG A 50 7.88 -10.55 6.68
N ASP A 51 6.65 -10.02 6.81
CA ASP A 51 6.01 -9.87 8.12
C ASP A 51 4.96 -10.97 8.40
N TYR A 52 4.90 -12.03 7.59
CA TYR A 52 3.87 -13.08 7.71
C TYR A 52 3.79 -13.64 9.13
N PHE A 53 4.93 -14.07 9.68
CA PHE A 53 4.98 -14.66 11.01
C PHE A 53 4.69 -13.64 12.12
N SER A 54 5.06 -12.37 11.92
CA SER A 54 4.70 -11.29 12.84
C SER A 54 3.18 -11.10 12.93
N TYR A 55 2.44 -11.22 11.82
CA TYR A 55 0.98 -11.17 11.86
C TYR A 55 0.35 -12.39 12.54
N VAL A 56 0.94 -13.58 12.35
CA VAL A 56 0.51 -14.80 13.08
C VAL A 56 0.73 -14.64 14.58
N ASP A 57 1.87 -14.08 14.98
CA ASP A 57 2.19 -13.83 16.38
C ASP A 57 1.25 -12.78 17.01
N ILE A 58 0.98 -11.68 16.29
CA ILE A 58 -0.02 -10.69 16.70
C ILE A 58 -1.37 -11.37 16.96
N TYR A 59 -1.84 -12.24 16.06
CA TYR A 59 -3.11 -12.93 16.23
C TYR A 59 -3.16 -13.79 17.48
N LYS A 60 -2.12 -14.59 17.71
CA LYS A 60 -2.05 -15.53 18.82
C LYS A 60 -2.06 -14.82 20.18
N ASN A 61 -1.55 -13.59 20.21
CA ASN A 61 -1.41 -12.81 21.44
C ASN A 61 -2.47 -11.69 21.58
N VAL A 62 -3.34 -11.48 20.60
CA VAL A 62 -4.26 -10.32 20.55
C VAL A 62 -5.28 -10.25 21.69
N LEU A 63 -5.61 -11.39 22.31
CA LEU A 63 -6.52 -11.44 23.46
C LEU A 63 -5.82 -11.07 24.79
N VAL A 64 -4.48 -11.03 24.79
CA VAL A 64 -3.67 -10.80 26.00
C VAL A 64 -2.97 -9.45 25.96
N THR A 65 -2.47 -9.01 24.79
CA THR A 65 -1.77 -7.74 24.62
C THR A 65 -2.25 -6.98 23.38
N ARG A 66 -2.13 -5.65 23.45
CA ARG A 66 -2.45 -4.70 22.39
C ARG A 66 -1.22 -3.95 21.84
N ASP A 67 -0.03 -4.24 22.35
CA ASP A 67 1.14 -3.39 22.15
C ASP A 67 1.56 -3.27 20.68
N GLY A 68 1.79 -2.04 20.23
CA GLY A 68 2.34 -1.76 18.89
C GLY A 68 1.39 -2.01 17.71
N ILE A 69 0.09 -2.23 17.95
CA ILE A 69 -0.90 -2.52 16.91
C ILE A 69 -1.86 -1.34 16.70
N GLU A 70 -2.08 -0.96 15.44
CA GLU A 70 -3.07 0.06 15.07
C GLU A 70 -4.49 -0.39 15.45
N VAL A 71 -5.30 0.54 15.97
CA VAL A 71 -6.60 0.24 16.59
C VAL A 71 -7.56 -0.56 15.71
N GLY A 72 -7.67 -0.25 14.42
CA GLY A 72 -8.54 -0.97 13.48
C GLY A 72 -8.02 -2.37 13.17
N PHE A 73 -6.69 -2.53 13.07
CA PHE A 73 -6.10 -3.86 12.91
C PHE A 73 -6.26 -4.69 14.18
N TYR A 74 -6.09 -4.10 15.36
CA TYR A 74 -6.30 -4.76 16.65
C TYR A 74 -7.72 -5.32 16.75
N TYR A 75 -8.76 -4.50 16.56
CA TYR A 75 -10.14 -4.99 16.69
C TYR A 75 -10.50 -6.04 15.64
N LEU A 76 -9.95 -5.94 14.42
CA LEU A 76 -10.13 -6.98 13.41
C LEU A 76 -9.55 -8.33 13.88
N ASN A 77 -8.33 -8.32 14.43
CA ASN A 77 -7.69 -9.54 14.95
C ASN A 77 -8.42 -10.06 16.20
N TYR A 78 -8.76 -9.16 17.12
CA TYR A 78 -9.46 -9.47 18.37
C TYR A 78 -10.80 -10.15 18.11
N LEU A 79 -11.64 -9.60 17.22
CA LEU A 79 -12.94 -10.21 16.90
C LEU A 79 -12.77 -11.61 16.29
N LEU A 80 -11.83 -11.77 15.36
CA LEU A 80 -11.55 -13.07 14.76
C LEU A 80 -11.08 -14.09 15.81
N ALA A 81 -10.19 -13.70 16.72
CA ALA A 81 -9.70 -14.56 17.79
C ALA A 81 -10.79 -14.87 18.84
N TYR A 82 -11.61 -13.87 19.20
CA TYR A 82 -12.69 -14.00 20.16
C TYR A 82 -13.74 -15.04 19.72
N PHE A 83 -14.05 -15.10 18.43
CA PHE A 83 -14.95 -16.11 17.87
C PHE A 83 -14.25 -17.46 17.58
N GLY A 84 -12.97 -17.62 17.94
CA GLY A 84 -12.24 -18.87 17.78
C GLY A 84 -11.88 -19.22 16.34
N PHE A 85 -11.80 -18.23 15.43
CA PHE A 85 -11.31 -18.50 14.08
C PHE A 85 -9.82 -18.90 14.08
N HIS A 86 -9.36 -19.45 12.97
CA HIS A 86 -7.94 -19.72 12.76
C HIS A 86 -7.21 -18.44 12.30
N TYR A 87 -5.90 -18.29 12.57
CA TYR A 87 -5.13 -17.09 12.19
C TYR A 87 -5.20 -16.79 10.68
N GLN A 88 -5.42 -17.81 9.85
CA GLN A 88 -5.59 -17.65 8.40
C GLN A 88 -6.74 -16.68 8.06
N SER A 89 -7.75 -16.59 8.91
CA SER A 89 -8.89 -15.67 8.76
C SER A 89 -8.46 -14.20 8.62
N ILE A 90 -7.34 -13.78 9.25
CA ILE A 90 -6.79 -12.43 9.08
C ILE A 90 -6.37 -12.22 7.63
N PHE A 91 -5.60 -13.14 7.06
CA PHE A 91 -5.12 -13.02 5.67
C PHE A 91 -6.29 -13.06 4.69
N ILE A 92 -7.28 -13.91 4.93
CA ILE A 92 -8.52 -14.00 4.13
C ILE A 92 -9.25 -12.65 4.15
N LEU A 93 -9.54 -12.09 5.34
CA LEU A 93 -10.33 -10.87 5.49
C LEU A 93 -9.57 -9.62 5.01
N THR A 94 -8.32 -9.45 5.41
CA THR A 94 -7.52 -8.28 5.04
C THR A 94 -7.23 -8.23 3.55
N SER A 95 -6.92 -9.38 2.92
CA SER A 95 -6.76 -9.46 1.47
C SER A 95 -8.08 -9.25 0.73
N PHE A 96 -9.20 -9.75 1.27
CA PHE A 96 -10.53 -9.50 0.69
C PHE A 96 -10.79 -8.00 0.61
N ILE A 97 -10.64 -7.30 1.73
CA ILE A 97 -10.88 -5.85 1.79
C ILE A 97 -9.92 -5.11 0.86
N THR A 98 -8.63 -5.46 0.89
CA THR A 98 -7.61 -4.84 0.04
C THR A 98 -7.96 -4.96 -1.44
N VAL A 99 -8.18 -6.20 -1.92
CA VAL A 99 -8.49 -6.45 -3.34
C VAL A 99 -9.84 -5.85 -3.72
N TYR A 100 -10.86 -5.99 -2.88
CA TYR A 100 -12.20 -5.48 -3.17
C TYR A 100 -12.21 -3.96 -3.33
N LEU A 101 -11.62 -3.23 -2.38
CA LEU A 101 -11.54 -1.77 -2.43
C LEU A 101 -10.69 -1.29 -3.61
N SER A 102 -9.56 -1.95 -3.90
CA SER A 102 -8.74 -1.63 -5.06
C SER A 102 -9.48 -1.87 -6.38
N VAL A 103 -10.08 -3.03 -6.60
CA VAL A 103 -10.83 -3.32 -7.84
C VAL A 103 -12.02 -2.36 -8.02
N LYS A 104 -12.69 -1.98 -6.93
CA LYS A 104 -13.79 -1.00 -6.97
C LYS A 104 -13.31 0.43 -7.24
N SER A 105 -12.05 0.73 -6.93
CA SER A 105 -11.43 2.02 -7.22
C SER A 105 -11.08 2.21 -8.69
N PHE A 106 -10.91 1.12 -9.45
CA PHE A 106 -10.51 1.15 -10.85
C PHE A 106 -11.53 1.90 -11.72
N ASP A 107 -11.01 2.80 -12.55
CA ASP A 107 -11.80 3.43 -13.59
C ASP A 107 -12.08 2.43 -14.73
N ARG A 108 -13.26 2.51 -15.34
CA ARG A 108 -13.63 1.63 -16.45
C ARG A 108 -12.74 1.86 -17.67
N GLU A 109 -12.43 3.12 -17.97
CA GLU A 109 -11.60 3.51 -19.12
C GLU A 109 -10.15 3.06 -18.92
N TYR A 110 -9.62 3.23 -17.71
CA TYR A 110 -8.23 2.95 -17.37
C TYR A 110 -8.04 1.63 -16.61
N THR A 111 -8.93 0.65 -16.80
CA THR A 111 -8.88 -0.60 -16.01
C THR A 111 -7.57 -1.33 -16.15
N ILE A 112 -7.05 -1.50 -17.37
CA ILE A 112 -5.80 -2.24 -17.61
C ILE A 112 -4.63 -1.54 -16.92
N VAL A 113 -4.53 -0.22 -17.09
CA VAL A 113 -3.51 0.59 -16.39
C VAL A 113 -3.66 0.47 -14.88
N SER A 114 -4.88 0.49 -14.37
CA SER A 114 -5.15 0.33 -12.93
C SER A 114 -4.72 -1.03 -12.41
N ILE A 115 -4.92 -2.11 -13.17
CA ILE A 115 -4.46 -3.47 -12.82
C ILE A 115 -2.93 -3.52 -12.80
N ILE A 116 -2.26 -2.89 -13.78
CA ILE A 116 -0.80 -2.83 -13.81
C ILE A 116 -0.26 -2.09 -12.59
N LEU A 117 -0.78 -0.89 -12.32
CA LEU A 117 -0.38 -0.09 -11.15
C LEU A 117 -0.67 -0.82 -9.85
N PHE A 118 -1.84 -1.45 -9.73
CA PHE A 118 -2.19 -2.26 -8.56
C PHE A 118 -1.23 -3.44 -8.38
N GLY A 119 -0.93 -4.18 -9.45
CA GLY A 119 0.00 -5.30 -9.43
C GLY A 119 1.37 -4.92 -8.87
N VAL A 120 1.96 -3.85 -9.42
CA VAL A 120 3.32 -3.41 -9.10
C VAL A 120 3.39 -2.70 -7.75
N LEU A 121 2.42 -1.84 -7.42
CA LEU A 121 2.51 -0.96 -6.25
C LEU A 121 1.83 -1.50 -4.99
N VAL A 122 0.83 -2.38 -5.14
CA VAL A 122 -0.03 -2.80 -4.02
C VAL A 122 -0.06 -4.31 -3.85
N TYR A 123 -0.33 -5.06 -4.92
CA TYR A 123 -0.62 -6.49 -4.85
C TYR A 123 0.57 -7.30 -4.30
N LEU A 124 1.76 -7.13 -4.88
CA LEU A 124 2.96 -7.82 -4.42
C LEU A 124 3.34 -7.41 -2.99
N GLN A 125 3.18 -6.13 -2.67
CA GLN A 125 3.45 -5.60 -1.34
C GLN A 125 2.46 -6.14 -0.29
N ALA A 126 1.23 -6.49 -0.68
CA ALA A 126 0.21 -7.02 0.22
C ALA A 126 0.56 -8.41 0.77
N PHE A 127 1.50 -9.12 0.15
CA PHE A 127 2.12 -10.31 0.74
C PHE A 127 3.03 -9.96 1.92
N SER A 128 3.74 -8.82 1.90
CA SER A 128 4.69 -8.49 2.98
C SER A 128 4.08 -7.57 4.03
N ILE A 129 3.50 -6.45 3.61
CA ILE A 129 3.11 -5.32 4.48
C ILE A 129 1.59 -5.15 4.50
N VAL A 130 0.88 -6.13 5.07
CA VAL A 130 -0.59 -6.25 5.07
C VAL A 130 -1.30 -5.00 5.58
N ARG A 131 -0.89 -4.51 6.76
CA ARG A 131 -1.51 -3.33 7.40
C ARG A 131 -1.43 -2.09 6.51
N GLN A 132 -0.25 -1.86 5.94
CA GLN A 132 0.00 -0.72 5.07
C GLN A 132 -0.79 -0.83 3.77
N MET A 133 -0.82 -2.00 3.12
CA MET A 133 -1.56 -2.17 1.86
C MET A 133 -3.08 -2.13 2.04
N LEU A 134 -3.59 -2.58 3.18
CA LEU A 134 -4.99 -2.40 3.55
C LEU A 134 -5.33 -0.91 3.67
N ALA A 135 -4.52 -0.12 4.37
CA ALA A 135 -4.71 1.33 4.47
C ALA A 135 -4.60 2.02 3.09
N VAL A 136 -3.65 1.61 2.25
CA VAL A 136 -3.52 2.11 0.87
C VAL A 136 -4.77 1.81 0.04
N ALA A 137 -5.32 0.60 0.11
CA ALA A 137 -6.56 0.25 -0.60
C ALA A 137 -7.76 1.09 -0.14
N VAL A 138 -7.85 1.37 1.16
CA VAL A 138 -8.85 2.28 1.73
C VAL A 138 -8.68 3.71 1.18
N CYS A 139 -7.44 4.22 1.13
CA CYS A 139 -7.13 5.53 0.54
C CYS A 139 -7.46 5.59 -0.96
N LEU A 140 -7.09 4.57 -1.75
CA LEU A 140 -7.38 4.51 -3.18
C LEU A 140 -8.88 4.54 -3.45
N TYR A 141 -9.66 3.78 -2.68
CA TYR A 141 -11.11 3.79 -2.80
C TYR A 141 -11.72 5.15 -2.38
N SER A 142 -11.19 5.78 -1.33
CA SER A 142 -11.56 7.15 -0.96
C SER A 142 -11.33 8.15 -2.11
N CYS A 143 -10.15 8.13 -2.74
CA CYS A 143 -9.84 8.97 -3.89
C CYS A 143 -10.79 8.70 -5.08
N SER A 144 -11.11 7.44 -5.36
CA SER A 144 -12.07 7.07 -6.41
C SER A 144 -13.47 7.62 -6.12
N LEU A 145 -13.95 7.53 -4.87
CA LEU A 145 -15.23 8.12 -4.46
C LEU A 145 -15.23 9.64 -4.57
N TRP A 146 -14.10 10.28 -4.23
CA TRP A 146 -13.92 11.72 -4.36
C TRP A 146 -14.08 12.17 -5.81
N ASN A 147 -13.40 11.50 -6.73
CA ASN A 147 -13.47 11.78 -8.17
C ASN A 147 -14.88 11.54 -8.75
N LYS A 148 -15.62 10.58 -8.19
CA LYS A 148 -17.03 10.30 -8.52
C LYS A 148 -18.02 11.28 -7.87
N GLY A 149 -17.54 12.31 -7.17
CA GLY A 149 -18.38 13.33 -6.51
C GLY A 149 -18.99 12.91 -5.16
N VAL A 150 -18.71 11.68 -4.67
CA VAL A 150 -19.29 11.15 -3.43
C VAL A 150 -18.43 11.53 -2.22
N LYS A 151 -18.33 12.85 -1.96
CA LYS A 151 -17.35 13.46 -1.05
C LYS A 151 -17.47 13.00 0.41
N ILE A 152 -18.69 12.86 0.94
CA ILE A 152 -18.89 12.44 2.34
C ILE A 152 -18.34 11.02 2.56
N LYS A 153 -18.70 10.07 1.68
CA LYS A 153 -18.17 8.71 1.77
C LYS A 153 -16.65 8.70 1.57
N ALA A 154 -16.12 9.50 0.65
CA ALA A 154 -14.68 9.62 0.47
C ALA A 154 -13.98 10.04 1.76
N ILE A 155 -14.47 11.09 2.45
CA ILE A 155 -13.90 11.55 3.72
C ILE A 155 -13.97 10.46 4.80
N ILE A 156 -15.10 9.76 4.93
CA ILE A 156 -15.24 8.65 5.88
C ILE A 156 -14.16 7.59 5.64
N PHE A 157 -14.01 7.11 4.40
CA PHE A 157 -12.98 6.13 4.08
C PHE A 157 -11.57 6.66 4.35
N LEU A 158 -11.29 7.93 4.04
CA LEU A 158 -9.99 8.54 4.30
C LEU A 158 -9.65 8.60 5.79
N MET A 159 -10.65 8.87 6.64
CA MET A 159 -10.51 8.85 8.10
C MET A 159 -10.38 7.44 8.69
N LEU A 160 -10.84 6.41 7.99
CA LEU A 160 -10.69 5.01 8.41
C LEU A 160 -9.28 4.47 8.13
N ALA A 161 -8.57 4.97 7.11
CA ALA A 161 -7.26 4.43 6.73
C ALA A 161 -6.20 4.47 7.86
N PRO A 162 -6.08 5.56 8.65
CA PRO A 162 -5.16 5.61 9.79
C PRO A 162 -5.42 4.57 10.88
N LEU A 163 -6.63 4.02 10.96
CA LEU A 163 -6.95 2.95 11.91
C LEU A 163 -6.22 1.65 11.59
N PHE A 164 -5.81 1.44 10.33
CA PHE A 164 -5.04 0.26 9.91
C PHE A 164 -3.56 0.55 9.78
N HIS A 165 -3.19 1.80 9.50
CA HIS A 165 -1.79 2.23 9.45
C HIS A 165 -1.64 3.73 9.66
N TYR A 166 -0.99 4.16 10.75
CA TYR A 166 -0.96 5.56 11.17
C TYR A 166 -0.41 6.54 10.11
N SER A 167 0.56 6.13 9.29
CA SER A 167 1.14 7.00 8.26
C SER A 167 0.13 7.42 7.19
N ALA A 168 -0.99 6.69 7.03
CA ALA A 168 -2.08 7.09 6.15
C ALA A 168 -2.72 8.43 6.55
N ALA A 169 -2.54 8.90 7.79
CA ALA A 169 -2.97 10.23 8.22
C ALA A 169 -2.30 11.34 7.41
N ILE A 170 -1.09 11.12 6.90
CA ILE A 170 -0.40 12.08 6.01
C ILE A 170 -1.22 12.32 4.76
N ILE A 171 -1.88 11.30 4.19
CA ILE A 171 -2.71 11.45 3.00
C ILE A 171 -3.91 12.37 3.27
N PHE A 172 -4.50 12.28 4.46
CA PHE A 172 -5.58 13.18 4.87
C PHE A 172 -5.10 14.63 4.98
N ILE A 173 -3.93 14.85 5.61
CA ILE A 173 -3.32 16.18 5.73
C ILE A 173 -3.01 16.75 4.35
N LEU A 174 -2.39 15.96 3.47
CA LEU A 174 -2.07 16.36 2.10
C LEU A 174 -3.32 16.71 1.30
N ALA A 175 -4.43 15.98 1.48
CA ALA A 175 -5.70 16.28 0.81
C ALA A 175 -6.33 17.61 1.27
N ILE A 176 -6.06 18.05 2.50
CA ILE A 176 -6.46 19.38 2.99
C ILE A 176 -5.53 20.44 2.40
N ILE A 177 -4.21 20.25 2.51
CA ILE A 177 -3.20 21.19 2.00
C ILE A 177 -3.36 21.43 0.51
N SER A 178 -3.66 20.40 -0.28
CA SER A 178 -3.83 20.50 -1.73
C SER A 178 -4.97 21.42 -2.17
N ARG A 179 -5.88 21.80 -1.25
CA ARG A 179 -6.93 22.81 -1.54
C ARG A 179 -6.39 24.24 -1.55
N TYR A 180 -5.33 24.48 -0.78
CA TYR A 180 -4.73 25.80 -0.60
C TYR A 180 -3.43 25.96 -1.40
N VAL A 181 -2.71 24.85 -1.60
CA VAL A 181 -1.41 24.83 -2.26
C VAL A 181 -1.47 24.00 -3.53
N LYS A 182 -1.31 24.67 -4.68
CA LYS A 182 -1.09 24.00 -5.96
C LYS A 182 0.40 23.66 -6.11
N ILE A 183 0.68 22.37 -6.16
CA ILE A 183 2.01 21.84 -6.43
C ILE A 183 2.17 21.72 -7.94
N ASP A 184 2.98 22.58 -8.52
CA ASP A 184 3.38 22.52 -9.93
C ASP A 184 4.69 21.73 -10.10
N THR A 185 5.04 21.46 -11.35
CA THR A 185 6.24 20.69 -11.70
C THR A 185 7.51 21.29 -11.10
N PHE A 186 7.64 22.63 -11.12
CA PHE A 186 8.82 23.31 -10.58
C PHE A 186 8.94 23.13 -9.07
N LYS A 187 7.85 23.33 -8.32
CA LYS A 187 7.84 23.14 -6.86
C LYS A 187 8.23 21.73 -6.46
N CYS A 188 7.80 20.70 -7.19
CA CYS A 188 8.25 19.35 -6.91
C CYS A 188 9.73 19.12 -7.17
N PHE A 189 10.27 19.64 -8.28
CA PHE A 189 11.71 19.55 -8.51
C PHE A 189 12.50 20.31 -7.45
N ALA A 190 11.99 21.45 -6.99
CA ALA A 190 12.59 22.19 -5.89
C ALA A 190 12.54 21.36 -4.58
N MET A 191 11.40 20.74 -4.24
CA MET A 191 11.28 19.87 -3.07
C MET A 191 12.22 18.67 -3.15
N LEU A 192 12.31 18.02 -4.31
CA LEU A 192 13.24 16.91 -4.54
C LEU A 192 14.70 17.39 -4.38
N GLY A 193 15.07 18.50 -5.03
CA GLY A 193 16.39 19.10 -4.92
C GLY A 193 16.77 19.43 -3.48
N LEU A 194 15.87 20.07 -2.73
CA LEU A 194 16.06 20.37 -1.31
C LEU A 194 16.22 19.10 -0.47
N SER A 195 15.45 18.04 -0.75
CA SER A 195 15.60 16.75 -0.06
C SER A 195 16.96 16.09 -0.34
N LEU A 196 17.45 16.18 -1.57
CA LEU A 196 18.76 15.64 -1.95
C LEU A 196 19.89 16.46 -1.31
N ILE A 197 19.78 17.79 -1.30
CA ILE A 197 20.73 18.68 -0.61
C ILE A 197 20.77 18.35 0.89
N PHE A 198 19.61 18.21 1.53
CA PHE A 198 19.52 17.81 2.93
C PHE A 198 20.22 16.47 3.20
N VAL A 199 19.98 15.45 2.37
CA VAL A 199 20.59 14.12 2.55
C VAL A 199 22.09 14.14 2.31
N PHE A 200 22.56 14.70 1.18
CA PHE A 200 23.94 14.55 0.72
C PHE A 200 24.89 15.67 1.12
N VAL A 201 24.40 16.91 1.28
CA VAL A 201 25.24 18.06 1.65
C VAL A 201 25.25 18.25 3.16
N PHE A 202 24.11 18.06 3.82
CA PHE A 202 23.96 18.29 5.26
C PHE A 202 24.04 17.01 6.10
N ASN A 203 24.40 15.86 5.51
CA ASN A 203 24.39 14.55 6.17
C ASN A 203 23.08 14.29 6.92
N GLY A 204 21.95 14.61 6.27
CA GLY A 204 20.64 14.61 6.90
C GLY A 204 20.23 13.27 7.53
N ILE A 205 20.77 12.15 7.02
CA ILE A 205 20.53 10.82 7.60
C ILE A 205 21.16 10.72 9.00
N ASP A 206 22.44 11.08 9.15
CA ASP A 206 23.14 11.04 10.44
C ASP A 206 22.49 12.01 11.43
N PHE A 207 22.11 13.19 10.96
CA PHE A 207 21.33 14.15 11.75
C PHE A 207 20.04 13.52 12.29
N ILE A 208 19.27 12.84 11.44
CA ILE A 208 18.03 12.16 11.85
C ILE A 208 18.32 11.00 12.81
N PHE A 209 19.35 10.20 12.57
CA PHE A 209 19.66 8.99 13.37
C PHE A 209 20.28 9.32 14.73
N SER A 210 20.91 10.49 14.87
CA SER A 210 21.39 11.03 16.14
C SER A 210 20.29 11.71 16.97
N ASN A 211 19.11 11.94 16.40
CA ASN A 211 18.09 12.77 17.02
C ASN A 211 17.37 12.04 18.19
N PRO A 212 17.32 12.63 19.41
CA PRO A 212 16.66 12.01 20.56
C PRO A 212 15.17 11.68 20.35
N ILE A 213 14.46 12.49 19.55
CA ILE A 213 13.04 12.26 19.24
C ILE A 213 12.88 10.96 18.46
N LEU A 214 13.77 10.69 17.50
CA LEU A 214 13.73 9.44 16.74
C LEU A 214 14.19 8.25 17.59
N LEU A 215 15.28 8.42 18.35
CA LEU A 215 15.84 7.37 19.19
C LEU A 215 14.86 6.90 20.28
N ASN A 216 14.09 7.84 20.86
CA ASN A 216 13.05 7.52 21.85
C ASN A 216 11.72 7.08 21.22
N SER A 217 11.65 6.98 19.89
CA SER A 217 10.47 6.47 19.18
C SER A 217 10.61 4.99 18.83
N LYS A 218 9.53 4.38 18.33
CA LYS A 218 9.57 3.01 17.77
C LYS A 218 10.58 2.85 16.63
N TYR A 219 11.02 3.94 16.00
CA TYR A 219 11.99 3.91 14.92
C TYR A 219 13.44 3.85 15.41
N GLY A 220 13.70 4.16 16.69
CA GLY A 220 15.03 4.05 17.29
C GLY A 220 15.61 2.64 17.22
N TYR A 221 14.76 1.62 17.29
CA TYR A 221 15.15 0.21 17.08
C TYR A 221 15.86 -0.01 15.73
N TYR A 222 15.48 0.73 14.68
CA TYR A 222 16.14 0.57 13.38
C TYR A 222 17.59 1.05 13.41
N VAL A 223 17.94 2.04 14.23
CA VAL A 223 19.30 2.59 14.31
C VAL A 223 20.30 1.57 14.84
N THR A 224 19.90 0.74 15.81
CA THR A 224 20.78 -0.20 16.51
C THR A 224 20.58 -1.66 16.09
N SER A 225 19.57 -1.96 15.27
CA SER A 225 19.29 -3.33 14.81
C SER A 225 20.07 -3.70 13.56
N ALA A 226 20.04 -4.99 13.22
CA ALA A 226 20.59 -5.53 11.98
C ALA A 226 19.99 -4.93 10.69
N PHE A 227 18.92 -4.12 10.80
CA PHE A 227 18.35 -3.39 9.67
C PHE A 227 19.17 -2.15 9.27
N ASN A 228 19.94 -1.55 10.19
CA ASN A 228 20.89 -0.48 9.89
C ASN A 228 22.24 -1.07 9.46
N ARG A 229 22.24 -1.59 8.24
CA ARG A 229 23.46 -2.11 7.59
C ARG A 229 24.04 -1.07 6.64
N PRO A 230 25.37 -1.08 6.41
CA PRO A 230 25.98 -0.23 5.40
C PRO A 230 25.27 -0.38 4.04
N THR A 231 25.06 0.73 3.36
CA THR A 231 24.43 0.73 2.03
C THR A 231 25.31 -0.04 1.05
N GLU A 232 24.79 -1.13 0.48
CA GLU A 232 25.41 -1.77 -0.67
C GLU A 232 25.21 -0.89 -1.91
N ILE A 233 26.28 -0.23 -2.35
CA ILE A 233 26.25 0.64 -3.53
C ILE A 233 26.28 -0.23 -4.79
N GLY A 234 25.12 -0.49 -5.36
CA GLY A 234 24.97 -1.08 -6.69
C GLY A 234 24.95 -0.04 -7.81
N SER A 235 24.55 -0.44 -9.02
CA SER A 235 24.46 0.45 -10.18
C SER A 235 23.39 1.55 -10.08
N GLY A 236 22.54 1.53 -9.05
CA GLY A 236 21.42 2.47 -8.88
C GLY A 236 20.25 2.24 -9.85
N ILE A 237 20.39 1.36 -10.85
CA ILE A 237 19.37 1.09 -11.88
C ILE A 237 18.04 0.64 -11.26
N GLY A 238 18.08 -0.19 -10.22
CA GLY A 238 16.87 -0.65 -9.52
C GLY A 238 16.08 0.50 -8.88
N VAL A 239 16.78 1.49 -8.33
CA VAL A 239 16.15 2.71 -7.77
C VAL A 239 15.57 3.56 -8.88
N ALA A 240 16.30 3.74 -9.99
CA ALA A 240 15.81 4.47 -11.15
C ALA A 240 14.53 3.84 -11.72
N ILE A 241 14.48 2.51 -11.87
CA ILE A 241 13.30 1.78 -12.32
C ILE A 241 12.13 1.93 -11.34
N ALA A 242 12.39 1.82 -10.03
CA ALA A 242 11.36 1.97 -9.00
C ALA A 242 10.75 3.39 -8.97
N LEU A 243 11.56 4.41 -9.23
CA LEU A 243 11.14 5.81 -9.28
C LEU A 243 10.59 6.23 -10.65
N PHE A 244 10.84 5.47 -11.71
CA PHE A 244 10.44 5.81 -13.07
C PHE A 244 8.92 5.94 -13.21
N LEU A 245 8.15 4.97 -12.70
CA LEU A 245 6.69 4.99 -12.81
C LEU A 245 6.06 6.17 -12.04
N PRO A 246 6.41 6.40 -10.75
CA PRO A 246 5.97 7.60 -10.04
C PRO A 246 6.37 8.90 -10.76
N PHE A 247 7.59 8.96 -11.32
CA PHE A 247 8.11 10.13 -12.02
C PHE A 247 7.37 10.42 -13.33
N LEU A 248 7.02 9.39 -14.12
CA LEU A 248 6.21 9.54 -15.34
C LEU A 248 4.81 10.07 -15.03
N ILE A 249 4.15 9.50 -14.02
CA ILE A 249 2.84 9.97 -13.54
C ILE A 249 2.96 11.44 -13.12
N PHE A 250 4.03 11.77 -12.39
CA PHE A 250 4.31 13.12 -11.92
C PHE A 250 4.46 14.13 -13.09
N MET A 251 5.26 13.80 -14.11
CA MET A 251 5.45 14.68 -15.28
C MET A 251 4.17 14.90 -16.09
N LYS A 252 3.23 13.95 -16.06
CA LYS A 252 1.96 14.03 -16.81
C LYS A 252 0.80 14.54 -15.97
N ALA A 253 0.98 14.73 -14.66
CA ALA A 253 -0.10 15.12 -13.74
C ALA A 253 -0.87 16.38 -14.17
N SER A 254 -0.17 17.39 -14.71
CA SER A 254 -0.81 18.63 -15.21
C SER A 254 -1.73 18.43 -16.41
N LYS A 255 -1.60 17.31 -17.14
CA LYS A 255 -2.48 16.91 -18.24
C LYS A 255 -3.63 16.00 -17.81
N ILE A 256 -3.53 15.41 -16.61
CA ILE A 256 -4.55 14.51 -16.03
C ILE A 256 -5.67 15.32 -15.34
N TYR A 257 -5.37 16.55 -14.90
CA TYR A 257 -6.31 17.45 -14.21
C TYR A 257 -7.01 18.47 -15.13
N LYS A 258 -7.18 18.17 -16.42
CA LYS A 258 -8.02 18.99 -17.31
C LYS A 258 -9.45 18.44 -17.37
#